data_AF-A0A2D8RE48-F1
#
_entry.id   AF-A0A2D8RE48-F1
#
_cell.length_a   1.000
_cell.length_b   1.000
_cell.length_c   1.000
_cell.angle_alpha   90.00
_cell.angle_beta   90.00
_cell.angle_gamma   90.00
#
_symmetry.space_group_name_H-M   'P 1'
#
loop_
_entity.id
_entity.type
_entity.pdbx_description
1 polymer ?
#
loop_
_entity_poly.entity_id
_entity_poly.type
_entity_poly.pdbx_seq_one_letter_code
_entity_poly.pdbx_strand_id
1 'polypeptide(L)'
;MLILKRLIIILLVIAAIVIGVMLFLANTDSVALDLIVYKTPPINVSVIMFASLFCGVIIGMIVMSLSLFREKMAHWSDVKRHKTSEAEARRLAEERQQALARMEQPTSAQPA
;
A
#
# COMPACT_ATOMS: atom_id res chain seq x y z
N MET A 1 -11.83 -11.45 5.67
CA MET A 1 -11.80 -9.96 5.73
C MET A 1 -11.77 -9.29 4.35
N LEU A 2 -11.05 -9.82 3.36
CA LEU A 2 -10.90 -9.20 2.02
C LEU A 2 -12.22 -9.06 1.25
N ILE A 3 -13.10 -10.07 1.32
CA ILE A 3 -14.41 -10.05 0.63
C ILE A 3 -15.35 -8.98 1.21
N LEU A 4 -15.40 -8.82 2.54
CA LEU A 4 -16.23 -7.81 3.18
C LEU A 4 -15.74 -6.39 2.85
N LYS A 5 -14.43 -6.13 2.91
CA LYS A 5 -13.85 -4.85 2.47
C LYS A 5 -14.19 -4.55 1.00
N ARG A 6 -14.07 -5.55 0.12
CA ARG A 6 -14.40 -5.41 -1.30
C ARG A 6 -15.89 -5.12 -1.51
N LEU A 7 -16.76 -5.81 -0.78
CA LEU A 7 -18.21 -5.60 -0.84
C LEU A 7 -18.59 -4.18 -0.39
N ILE A 8 -18.00 -3.70 0.71
CA ILE A 8 -18.23 -2.34 1.22
C ILE A 8 -17.80 -1.29 0.18
N ILE A 9 -16.63 -1.47 -0.45
CA ILE A 9 -16.16 -0.55 -1.50
C ILE A 9 -17.10 -0.57 -2.70
N ILE A 10 -17.54 -1.74 -3.16
CA ILE A 10 -18.48 -1.85 -4.27
C ILE A 10 -19.79 -1.14 -3.93
N LEU A 11 -20.32 -1.37 -2.73
CA LEU A 11 -21.55 -0.73 -2.27
C LEU A 11 -21.40 0.79 -2.20
N LEU A 12 -20.26 1.29 -1.71
CA LEU A 12 -19.94 2.71 -1.68
C LEU A 12 -19.91 3.32 -3.09
N VAL A 13 -19.27 2.64 -4.05
CA VAL A 13 -19.19 3.08 -5.45
C VAL A 13 -20.58 3.13 -6.08
N ILE A 14 -21.40 2.10 -5.88
CA ILE A 14 -22.79 2.06 -6.36
C ILE A 14 -23.59 3.22 -5.76
N ALA A 15 -23.49 3.43 -4.44
CA ALA A 15 -24.17 4.53 -3.75
C ALA A 15 -23.75 5.89 -4.32
N ALA A 16 -22.46 6.12 -4.55
CA ALA A 16 -21.95 7.37 -5.13
C ALA A 16 -22.51 7.60 -6.55
N ILE A 17 -22.58 6.56 -7.38
CA ILE A 17 -23.18 6.63 -8.72
C ILE A 17 -24.66 6.99 -8.61
N VAL A 18 -25.43 6.26 -7.79
CA VAL A 18 -26.88 6.49 -7.63
C VAL A 18 -27.15 7.91 -7.13
N ILE A 19 -26.48 8.32 -6.06
CA ILE A 19 -26.65 9.66 -5.46
C ILE A 19 -26.41 10.72 -6.51
N GLY A 20 -25.32 10.62 -7.23
CA GLY A 20 -24.99 11.70 -8.11
C GLY A 20 -25.79 11.66 -9.43
N VAL A 21 -26.20 10.50 -9.95
CA VAL A 21 -27.22 10.43 -11.03
C VAL A 21 -28.49 11.13 -10.57
N MET A 22 -28.95 10.86 -9.34
CA MET A 22 -30.12 11.51 -8.76
C MET A 22 -29.91 13.02 -8.62
N LEU A 23 -28.72 13.48 -8.25
CA LEU A 23 -28.34 14.89 -8.18
C LEU A 23 -28.33 15.55 -9.55
N PHE A 24 -27.83 14.87 -10.59
CA PHE A 24 -27.86 15.36 -11.97
C PHE A 24 -29.30 15.50 -12.49
N LEU A 25 -30.14 14.50 -12.25
CA LEU A 25 -31.55 14.53 -12.68
C LEU A 25 -32.38 15.55 -11.89
N ALA A 26 -32.12 15.71 -10.59
CA ALA A 26 -32.85 16.65 -9.74
C ALA A 26 -32.40 18.11 -9.91
N ASN A 27 -31.20 18.35 -10.45
CA ASN A 27 -30.63 19.68 -10.63
C ASN A 27 -30.26 19.91 -12.10
N THR A 28 -31.28 19.98 -12.95
CA THR A 28 -31.17 20.29 -14.39
C THR A 28 -30.93 21.77 -14.69
N ASP A 29 -31.03 22.64 -13.68
CA ASP A 29 -30.80 24.06 -13.86
C ASP A 29 -29.31 24.35 -14.01
N SER A 30 -28.98 24.97 -15.15
CA SER A 30 -27.62 25.41 -15.43
C SER A 30 -27.39 26.79 -14.82
N VAL A 31 -26.49 26.84 -13.83
CA VAL A 31 -26.16 28.05 -13.09
C VAL A 31 -24.66 28.32 -13.26
N ALA A 32 -24.28 29.59 -13.45
CA ALA A 32 -22.88 29.97 -13.45
C ALA A 32 -22.38 30.01 -12.00
N LEU A 33 -21.40 29.17 -11.66
CA LEU A 33 -20.76 29.21 -10.34
C LEU A 33 -19.55 30.14 -10.35
N ASP A 34 -19.43 30.92 -9.29
CA ASP A 34 -18.26 31.71 -8.96
C ASP A 34 -17.36 30.90 -8.01
N LEU A 35 -16.33 30.25 -8.55
CA LEU A 35 -15.29 29.64 -7.73
C LEU A 35 -14.27 30.72 -7.39
N ILE A 36 -13.66 30.65 -6.19
CA ILE A 36 -12.70 31.65 -5.67
C ILE A 36 -11.64 32.10 -6.70
N VAL A 37 -11.23 31.23 -7.63
CA VAL A 37 -10.21 31.52 -8.65
C VAL A 37 -10.79 31.57 -10.08
N TYR A 38 -12.03 31.13 -10.30
CA TYR A 38 -12.58 30.94 -11.65
C TYR A 38 -14.11 30.99 -11.68
N LYS A 39 -14.67 31.73 -12.64
CA LYS A 39 -16.11 31.69 -12.91
C LYS A 39 -16.41 30.68 -14.01
N THR A 40 -17.28 29.73 -13.71
CA THR A 40 -17.74 28.74 -14.69
C THR A 40 -18.81 29.33 -15.60
N PRO A 41 -18.85 28.93 -16.89
CA PRO A 41 -20.03 29.15 -17.72
C PRO A 41 -21.25 28.43 -17.11
N PRO A 42 -22.48 28.76 -17.53
CA PRO A 42 -23.68 28.09 -17.03
C PRO A 42 -23.59 26.58 -17.31
N ILE A 43 -23.38 25.81 -16.25
CA ILE A 43 -23.31 24.35 -16.28
C ILE A 43 -24.11 23.78 -15.11
N ASN A 44 -24.54 22.53 -15.23
CA ASN A 44 -25.27 21.87 -14.15
C ASN A 44 -24.36 21.73 -12.93
N VAL A 45 -24.84 22.21 -11.78
CA VAL A 45 -24.11 22.20 -10.49
C VAL A 45 -23.61 20.80 -10.14
N SER A 46 -24.41 19.79 -10.48
CA SER A 46 -24.11 18.37 -10.24
C SER A 46 -22.82 17.92 -10.93
N VAL A 47 -22.48 18.47 -12.09
CA VAL A 47 -21.24 18.13 -12.82
C VAL A 47 -20.02 18.57 -12.02
N ILE A 48 -20.04 19.79 -11.48
CA ILE A 48 -18.94 20.31 -10.66
C ILE A 48 -18.82 19.53 -9.34
N MET A 49 -19.94 19.24 -8.69
CA MET A 49 -19.98 18.44 -7.46
C MET A 49 -19.41 17.03 -7.66
N PHE A 50 -19.74 16.39 -8.78
CA PHE A 50 -19.16 15.09 -9.11
C PHE A 50 -17.69 15.18 -9.47
N ALA A 51 -17.30 16.18 -10.26
CA ALA A 51 -15.90 16.37 -10.64
C ALA A 51 -15.03 16.57 -9.40
N SER A 52 -15.49 17.35 -8.41
CA SER A 52 -14.77 17.56 -7.16
C SER A 52 -14.69 16.28 -6.32
N LEU A 53 -15.78 15.51 -6.21
CA LEU A 53 -15.79 14.21 -5.54
C LEU A 53 -14.79 13.25 -6.20
N PHE A 54 -14.81 13.17 -7.53
CA PHE A 54 -13.94 12.28 -8.29
C PHE A 54 -12.46 12.68 -8.14
N CYS A 55 -12.15 13.97 -8.19
CA CYS A 55 -10.82 14.50 -7.87
C CYS A 55 -10.38 14.11 -6.46
N GLY A 56 -11.25 14.23 -5.46
CA GLY A 56 -10.97 13.81 -4.08
C GLY A 56 -10.62 12.32 -3.97
N VAL A 57 -11.36 11.46 -4.66
CA VAL A 57 -11.08 10.00 -4.71
C VAL A 57 -9.73 9.73 -5.36
N ILE A 58 -9.44 10.35 -6.50
CA ILE A 58 -8.15 10.19 -7.19
C ILE A 58 -7.00 10.62 -6.27
N ILE A 59 -7.10 11.78 -5.63
CA ILE A 59 -6.07 12.27 -4.70
C ILE A 59 -5.89 11.27 -3.55
N GLY A 60 -6.97 10.81 -2.93
CA GLY A 60 -6.92 9.79 -1.88
C GLY A 60 -6.24 8.49 -2.34
N MET A 61 -6.55 8.02 -3.55
CA MET A 61 -5.91 6.84 -4.14
C MET A 61 -4.41 7.03 -4.37
N ILE A 62 -4.00 8.20 -4.85
CA ILE A 62 -2.59 8.54 -5.05
C ILE A 62 -1.86 8.52 -3.71
N VAL A 63 -2.39 9.22 -2.70
CA VAL A 63 -1.79 9.27 -1.35
C VAL A 63 -1.65 7.87 -0.75
N MET A 64 -2.71 7.05 -0.83
CA MET A 64 -2.68 5.67 -0.33
C MET A 64 -1.66 4.81 -1.07
N SER A 65 -1.58 4.94 -2.39
CA SER A 65 -0.62 4.20 -3.22
C SER A 65 0.81 4.56 -2.89
N LEU A 66 1.11 5.85 -2.66
CA LEU A 66 2.43 6.30 -2.22
C LEU A 66 2.80 5.69 -0.87
N SER A 67 1.88 5.66 0.10
CA SER A 67 2.13 5.04 1.42
C SER A 67 2.45 3.55 1.30
N LEU A 68 1.67 2.80 0.53
CA LEU A 68 1.91 1.37 0.30
C LEU A 68 3.22 1.11 -0.45
N PHE A 69 3.59 1.99 -1.39
CA PHE A 69 4.84 1.87 -2.12
C PHE A 69 6.06 2.08 -1.23
N ARG A 70 6.00 3.05 -0.30
CA ARG A 70 7.04 3.28 0.71
C ARG A 70 7.23 2.08 1.63
N GLU A 71 6.14 1.49 2.12
CA GLU A 71 6.20 0.28 2.95
C GLU A 71 6.80 -0.91 2.21
N LYS A 72 6.41 -1.13 0.95
CA LYS A 72 6.99 -2.19 0.12
C LYS A 72 8.49 -2.00 -0.10
N MET A 73 8.95 -0.77 -0.35
CA MET A 73 10.37 -0.47 -0.49
C MET A 73 11.15 -0.75 0.81
N ALA A 74 10.59 -0.38 1.97
CA ALA A 74 11.20 -0.68 3.26
C ALA A 74 11.31 -2.19 3.50
N HIS A 75 10.22 -2.94 3.24
CA HIS A 75 10.20 -4.38 3.44
C HIS A 75 11.20 -5.13 2.55
N TRP A 76 11.42 -4.67 1.30
CA TRP A 76 12.42 -5.26 0.41
C TRP A 76 13.86 -5.09 0.93
N SER A 77 14.14 -4.00 1.64
CA SER A 77 15.43 -3.76 2.27
C SER A 77 15.65 -4.70 3.47
N ASP A 78 14.62 -4.93 4.27
CA ASP A 78 14.68 -5.81 5.45
C ASP A 78 14.79 -7.29 5.07
N VAL A 79 14.07 -7.74 4.04
CA VAL A 79 14.16 -9.13 3.54
C VAL A 79 15.59 -9.49 3.11
N LYS A 80 16.35 -8.53 2.56
CA LYS A 80 17.77 -8.76 2.23
C LYS A 80 18.64 -8.91 3.47
N ARG A 81 18.37 -8.15 4.53
CA ARG A 81 19.13 -8.19 5.79
C ARG A 81 18.95 -9.53 6.52
N HIS A 82 17.74 -10.09 6.51
CA HIS A 82 17.47 -11.38 7.14
C HIS A 82 18.20 -12.53 6.43
N LYS A 83 18.26 -12.53 5.10
CA LYS A 83 18.98 -13.59 4.35
C LYS A 83 20.49 -13.59 4.63
N THR A 84 21.10 -12.42 4.80
CA THR A 84 22.53 -12.32 5.16
C THR A 84 22.76 -12.80 6.59
N SER A 85 21.91 -12.39 7.53
CA SER A 85 22.01 -12.79 8.93
C SER A 85 21.82 -14.29 9.15
N GLU A 86 20.88 -14.93 8.43
CA GLU A 86 20.70 -16.38 8.48
C GLU A 86 21.88 -17.15 7.90
N ALA A 87 22.50 -16.64 6.84
CA ALA A 87 23.70 -17.24 6.24
C ALA A 87 24.90 -17.15 7.18
N GLU A 88 25.09 -16.02 7.87
CA GLU A 88 26.13 -15.84 8.88
C GLU A 88 25.91 -16.77 10.08
N ALA A 89 24.67 -16.88 10.59
CA ALA A 89 24.34 -17.77 11.69
C ALA A 89 24.61 -19.25 11.36
N ARG A 90 24.32 -19.68 10.12
CA ARG A 90 24.64 -21.04 9.66
C ARG A 90 26.15 -21.30 9.61
N ARG A 91 26.95 -20.35 9.12
CA ARG A 91 28.41 -20.46 9.09
C ARG A 91 29.00 -20.61 10.49
N LEU A 92 28.54 -19.79 11.44
CA LEU A 92 28.95 -19.86 12.85
C LEU A 92 28.58 -21.21 13.49
N ALA A 93 27.43 -21.77 13.15
CA ALA A 93 27.01 -23.09 13.63
C ALA A 93 27.91 -24.21 13.09
N GLU A 94 28.25 -24.16 11.80
CA GLU A 94 29.19 -25.10 11.16
C GLU A 94 30.59 -25.01 11.78
N GLU A 95 31.13 -23.80 11.98
CA GLU A 95 32.43 -23.58 12.63
C GLU A 95 32.45 -24.10 14.08
N ARG A 96 31.39 -23.84 14.85
CA ARG A 96 31.20 -24.39 16.21
C ARG A 96 31.24 -25.91 16.19
N GLN A 97 30.57 -26.54 15.23
CA GLN A 97 30.50 -28.00 15.14
C GLN A 97 31.86 -28.62 14.80
N GLN A 98 32.63 -27.98 13.91
CA GLN A 98 34.00 -28.38 13.61
C GLN A 98 34.94 -28.19 14.81
N ALA A 99 34.80 -27.09 15.55
CA ALA A 99 35.59 -26.85 16.76
C ALA A 99 35.31 -27.89 17.86
N LEU A 100 34.04 -28.27 18.05
CA LEU A 100 33.65 -29.32 18.99
C LEU A 100 34.19 -30.69 18.54
N ALA A 101 34.09 -31.03 17.27
CA ALA A 101 34.67 -32.27 16.74
C ALA A 101 36.20 -32.32 16.88
N ARG A 102 36.88 -31.17 16.78
CA ARG A 102 38.33 -31.05 17.02
C ARG A 102 38.69 -31.20 18.50
N MET A 103 37.83 -30.75 19.40
CA MET A 103 37.99 -30.95 20.85
C MET A 103 37.70 -32.40 21.26
N GLU A 104 36.77 -33.07 20.57
CA GLU A 104 36.47 -34.50 20.74
C GLU A 104 37.51 -35.44 20.11
N GLN A 105 38.51 -34.93 19.39
CA GLN A 105 39.71 -35.70 19.02
C GLN A 105 40.80 -35.48 20.08
N PRO A 106 40.93 -36.34 21.12
CA PRO A 106 42.00 -36.19 22.08
C PRO A 106 43.26 -36.83 21.50
N THR A 107 44.35 -36.07 21.47
CA THR A 107 45.73 -36.53 21.71
C THR A 107 45.98 -38.02 21.45
N SER A 108 45.91 -38.47 20.20
CA SER A 108 46.33 -39.83 19.81
C SER A 108 47.46 -39.83 18.78
N ALA A 109 48.09 -38.68 18.56
CA ALA A 109 49.22 -38.52 17.66
C ALA A 109 50.36 -37.74 18.32
N GLN A 110 50.80 -38.22 19.49
CA GLN A 110 52.14 -37.91 19.99
C GLN A 110 52.98 -39.18 19.76
N PRO A 111 53.78 -39.27 18.69
CA PRO A 111 54.70 -40.40 18.53
C PRO A 111 55.77 -40.28 19.61
N ALA A 112 55.97 -41.39 20.33
CA ALA A 112 57.02 -41.59 21.32
C ALA A 112 58.42 -41.55 20.70
#